data_AF-L8M9J7-F1
#
_entry.id   AF-L8M9J7-F1
#
_cell.length_a   1.000
_cell.length_b   1.000
_cell.length_c   1.000
_cell.angle_alpha   90.00
_cell.angle_beta   90.00
_cell.angle_gamma   90.00
#
_symmetry.space_group_name_H-M   'P 1'
#
loop_
_entity.id
_entity.type
_entity.pdbx_description
1 polymer ?
#
loop_
_entity_poly.entity_id
_entity_poly.type
_entity_poly.pdbx_seq_one_letter_code
_entity_poly.pdbx_strand_id
1 'polypeptide(L)'
;MKINFIYNLAISLEQRIGYEIASIIWGKLFADNIDINILVQATDQLNPNVIGAAIPKFHEQHYALFLQYYKADITSAEDQIAFDALQQGNTIDFLLDGDLIGGNTKLKLTTALAKALGMTEAISLDRYVLDESEHFLDGTIVINQDFAWDFNYLRNSEAEENTLDFLSVALHETGHILGFTSSLDFSLQEETLHSDRTELGNFSPLDLFRFSAASLAQDNPDGAVNDLSIGGVAWFSADGGETLSAKMSTGKEGDGFQASHWERRYDPLGIMDPTLWYQERADISDLDVLAFDVMGYDLSESAQDVEELFTQEGLELLLAQAKVNLASELGKSLQWIEENIDVPSTPLEVYGEMGIDYTAILTTEDTPILELPSANNLEDFSEEELADFFKGLDKMMGDAYRWWAAHNGTNNSSWQELYEWWAAHNGTNNSSWQELYEWWAA
;
A
#
# COMPACT_ATOMS: atom_id res chain seq x y z
N MET A 1 13.28 0.57 -0.61
CA MET A 1 11.97 0.43 -1.30
C MET A 1 11.41 1.78 -1.71
N LYS A 2 10.63 1.86 -2.81
CA LYS A 2 9.92 3.09 -3.23
C LYS A 2 8.41 2.84 -3.32
N ILE A 3 7.62 3.69 -2.65
CA ILE A 3 6.16 3.68 -2.75
C ILE A 3 5.71 4.93 -3.52
N ASN A 4 4.98 4.72 -4.61
CA ASN A 4 4.42 5.76 -5.46
C ASN A 4 2.90 5.80 -5.24
N PHE A 5 2.40 6.87 -4.62
CA PHE A 5 0.98 7.10 -4.51
C PHE A 5 0.44 7.82 -5.75
N ILE A 6 -0.68 7.33 -6.25
CA ILE A 6 -1.42 7.93 -7.36
C ILE A 6 -2.73 8.44 -6.79
N TYR A 7 -2.96 9.75 -6.85
CA TYR A 7 -4.11 10.37 -6.20
C TYR A 7 -5.25 10.65 -7.18
N ASN A 8 -6.48 10.33 -6.79
CA ASN A 8 -7.63 10.88 -7.47
C ASN A 8 -7.79 12.39 -7.14
N LEU A 9 -8.69 13.08 -7.87
CA LEU A 9 -8.91 14.52 -7.69
C LEU A 9 -9.52 14.91 -6.34
N ALA A 10 -10.10 13.95 -5.60
CA ALA A 10 -10.74 14.20 -4.32
C ALA A 10 -9.77 14.15 -3.13
N ILE A 11 -8.52 13.71 -3.32
CA ILE A 11 -7.50 13.75 -2.27
C ILE A 11 -6.91 15.16 -2.17
N SER A 12 -7.08 15.77 -0.99
CA SER A 12 -6.55 17.08 -0.62
C SER A 12 -5.01 17.10 -0.57
N LEU A 13 -4.40 18.30 -0.62
CA LEU A 13 -2.95 18.43 -0.58
C LEU A 13 -2.38 18.02 0.79
N GLU A 14 -3.12 18.31 1.87
CA GLU A 14 -2.81 17.88 3.23
C GLU A 14 -2.70 16.34 3.29
N GLN A 15 -3.72 15.65 2.78
CA GLN A 15 -3.73 14.18 2.73
C GLN A 15 -2.57 13.62 1.88
N ARG A 16 -2.21 14.27 0.76
CA ARG A 16 -1.04 13.87 -0.05
C ARG A 16 0.25 13.97 0.75
N ILE A 17 0.45 15.05 1.53
CA ILE A 17 1.61 15.15 2.42
C ILE A 17 1.67 13.97 3.40
N GLY A 18 0.54 13.61 4.03
CA GLY A 18 0.50 12.47 4.94
C GLY A 18 0.89 11.15 4.29
N TYR A 19 0.41 10.90 3.07
CA TYR A 19 0.80 9.74 2.29
C TYR A 19 2.26 9.78 1.84
N GLU A 20 2.80 10.94 1.47
CA GLU A 20 4.23 11.06 1.16
C GLU A 20 5.11 10.80 2.39
N ILE A 21 4.70 11.25 3.58
CA ILE A 21 5.39 10.87 4.83
C ILE A 21 5.32 9.36 5.03
N ALA A 22 4.15 8.73 4.86
CA ALA A 22 4.02 7.28 4.97
C ALA A 22 4.88 6.52 3.96
N SER A 23 4.97 7.00 2.71
CA SER A 23 5.85 6.46 1.66
C SER A 23 7.32 6.50 2.10
N ILE A 24 7.76 7.64 2.64
CA ILE A 24 9.15 7.81 3.08
C ILE A 24 9.44 6.93 4.30
N ILE A 25 8.54 6.85 5.28
CA ILE A 25 8.72 6.01 6.47
C ILE A 25 8.86 4.54 6.06
N TRP A 26 7.86 3.97 5.36
CA TRP A 26 7.95 2.58 4.91
C TRP A 26 9.14 2.33 4.00
N GLY A 27 9.44 3.26 3.07
CA GLY A 27 10.58 3.17 2.17
C GLY A 27 11.95 3.25 2.87
N LYS A 28 12.01 3.90 4.05
CA LYS A 28 13.20 3.95 4.91
C LYS A 28 13.38 2.73 5.78
N LEU A 29 12.35 1.91 6.01
CA LEU A 29 12.46 0.71 6.83
C LEU A 29 13.03 -0.46 6.03
N PHE A 30 12.67 -0.58 4.75
CA PHE A 30 13.01 -1.75 3.93
C PHE A 30 14.02 -1.46 2.80
N ALA A 31 15.02 -2.33 2.69
CA ALA A 31 16.13 -2.25 1.74
C ALA A 31 15.77 -2.76 0.34
N ASP A 32 14.61 -3.41 0.18
CA ASP A 32 14.12 -3.94 -1.09
C ASP A 32 14.19 -2.91 -2.22
N ASN A 33 14.76 -3.30 -3.36
CA ASN A 33 14.82 -2.47 -4.54
C ASN A 33 13.61 -2.71 -5.46
N ILE A 34 12.44 -2.34 -4.95
CA ILE A 34 11.14 -2.52 -5.63
C ILE A 34 10.35 -1.22 -5.67
N ASP A 35 9.52 -1.09 -6.71
CA ASP A 35 8.50 -0.05 -6.84
C ASP A 35 7.14 -0.62 -6.48
N ILE A 36 6.44 0.08 -5.57
CA ILE A 36 5.07 -0.23 -5.17
C ILE A 36 4.19 0.95 -5.55
N ASN A 37 3.13 0.69 -6.30
CA ASN A 37 2.24 1.73 -6.85
C ASN A 37 0.85 1.57 -6.25
N ILE A 38 0.37 2.60 -5.57
CA ILE A 38 -0.87 2.54 -4.80
C ILE A 38 -1.80 3.65 -5.26
N LEU A 39 -3.00 3.29 -5.71
CA LEU A 39 -4.05 4.26 -6.01
C LEU A 39 -4.74 4.69 -4.72
N VAL A 40 -4.81 5.99 -4.46
CA VAL A 40 -5.51 6.57 -3.31
C VAL A 40 -6.79 7.24 -3.78
N GLN A 41 -7.90 6.85 -3.15
CA GLN A 41 -9.23 7.37 -3.42
C GLN A 41 -9.91 7.83 -2.14
N ALA A 42 -10.86 8.74 -2.31
CA ALA A 42 -11.72 9.27 -1.27
C ALA A 42 -13.18 8.91 -1.58
N THR A 43 -13.96 8.54 -0.56
CA THR A 43 -15.40 8.25 -0.70
C THR A 43 -16.16 8.56 0.59
N ASP A 44 -17.46 8.83 0.46
CA ASP A 44 -18.44 8.95 1.55
C ASP A 44 -19.36 7.71 1.63
N GLN A 45 -19.01 6.63 0.91
CA GLN A 45 -19.84 5.43 0.78
C GLN A 45 -19.38 4.25 1.64
N LEU A 46 -18.32 4.43 2.44
CA LEU A 46 -17.89 3.41 3.38
C LEU A 46 -18.86 3.32 4.56
N ASN A 47 -18.89 2.17 5.23
CA ASN A 47 -19.73 2.01 6.41
C ASN A 47 -19.31 3.04 7.49
N PRO A 48 -20.24 3.55 8.32
CA PRO A 48 -19.99 4.68 9.24
C PRO A 48 -18.86 4.52 10.26
N ASN A 49 -18.33 3.31 10.43
CA ASN A 49 -17.23 3.00 11.37
C ASN A 49 -15.96 2.54 10.65
N VAL A 50 -15.89 2.68 9.33
CA VAL A 50 -14.73 2.32 8.51
C VAL A 50 -14.03 3.62 8.14
N ILE A 51 -12.86 3.84 8.74
CA ILE A 51 -12.03 5.04 8.60
C ILE A 51 -11.31 5.06 7.24
N GLY A 52 -10.73 3.92 6.89
CA GLY A 52 -10.10 3.65 5.61
C GLY A 52 -10.28 2.18 5.23
N ALA A 53 -9.92 1.85 4.00
CA ALA A 53 -9.87 0.49 3.52
C ALA A 53 -8.74 0.31 2.52
N ALA A 54 -7.84 -0.62 2.81
CA ALA A 54 -6.84 -1.12 1.89
C ALA A 54 -7.37 -2.32 1.09
N ILE A 55 -7.15 -2.28 -0.22
CA ILE A 55 -7.51 -3.34 -1.17
C ILE A 55 -6.22 -3.72 -1.91
N PRO A 56 -5.42 -4.65 -1.36
CA PRO A 56 -4.21 -5.12 -2.03
C PRO A 56 -4.57 -5.91 -3.30
N LYS A 57 -3.71 -5.84 -4.31
CA LYS A 57 -3.73 -6.79 -5.42
C LYS A 57 -3.04 -8.07 -4.96
N PHE A 58 -3.61 -9.22 -5.34
CA PHE A 58 -3.17 -10.51 -4.84
C PHE A 58 -2.82 -11.50 -5.97
N HIS A 59 -1.89 -12.41 -5.67
CA HIS A 59 -1.47 -13.50 -6.54
C HIS A 59 -1.52 -14.83 -5.77
N GLU A 60 -2.18 -15.83 -6.35
CA GLU A 60 -2.15 -17.20 -5.80
C GLU A 60 -0.81 -17.84 -6.17
N GLN A 61 -0.14 -18.45 -5.20
CA GLN A 61 1.10 -19.19 -5.44
C GLN A 61 1.12 -20.51 -4.68
N HIS A 62 1.94 -21.43 -5.16
CA HIS A 62 2.18 -22.68 -4.46
C HIS A 62 3.15 -22.50 -3.29
N TYR A 63 2.85 -23.11 -2.15
CA TYR A 63 3.68 -23.07 -0.93
C TYR A 63 5.12 -23.52 -1.18
N ALA A 64 5.30 -24.58 -1.96
CA ALA A 64 6.63 -25.06 -2.38
C ALA A 64 7.44 -24.00 -3.14
N LEU A 65 6.78 -23.16 -3.94
CA LEU A 65 7.42 -22.10 -4.71
C LEU A 65 7.74 -20.92 -3.81
N PHE A 66 6.79 -20.53 -2.95
CA PHE A 66 7.02 -19.51 -1.91
C PHE A 66 8.25 -19.84 -1.06
N LEU A 67 8.37 -21.07 -0.53
CA LEU A 67 9.54 -21.49 0.26
C LEU A 67 10.87 -21.39 -0.51
N GLN A 68 10.86 -21.58 -1.84
CA GLN A 68 12.07 -21.44 -2.65
C GLN A 68 12.53 -19.98 -2.75
N TYR A 69 11.58 -19.07 -2.97
CA TYR A 69 11.86 -17.64 -3.03
C TYR A 69 12.22 -17.09 -1.65
N TYR A 70 11.42 -17.41 -0.62
CA TYR A 70 11.72 -17.05 0.77
C TYR A 70 13.12 -17.48 1.18
N LYS A 71 13.52 -18.72 0.88
CA LYS A 71 14.88 -19.19 1.17
C LYS A 71 15.97 -18.40 0.45
N ALA A 72 15.70 -17.97 -0.78
CA ALA A 72 16.64 -17.18 -1.55
C ALA A 72 16.73 -15.72 -1.06
N ASP A 73 15.71 -15.28 -0.33
CA ASP A 73 15.51 -13.93 0.18
C ASP A 73 16.02 -13.72 1.63
N ILE A 74 16.45 -14.78 2.32
CA ILE A 74 16.99 -14.67 3.69
C ILE A 74 18.17 -13.69 3.73
N THR A 75 18.02 -12.56 4.44
CA THR A 75 19.07 -11.56 4.64
C THR A 75 19.42 -11.32 6.12
N SER A 76 18.53 -11.69 7.05
CA SER A 76 18.70 -11.50 8.50
C SER A 76 18.81 -12.84 9.28
N ALA A 77 19.10 -12.75 10.58
CA ALA A 77 19.08 -13.93 11.45
C ALA A 77 17.65 -14.34 11.80
N GLU A 78 16.78 -13.36 11.93
CA GLU A 78 15.34 -13.48 12.15
C GLU A 78 14.67 -14.21 10.98
N ASP A 79 15.04 -13.91 9.72
CA ASP A 79 14.61 -14.65 8.53
C ASP A 79 15.01 -16.12 8.59
N GLN A 80 16.24 -16.40 9.04
CA GLN A 80 16.74 -17.77 9.14
C GLN A 80 15.97 -18.55 10.21
N ILE A 81 15.65 -17.91 11.34
CA ILE A 81 14.82 -18.49 12.40
C ILE A 81 13.41 -18.78 11.87
N ALA A 82 12.82 -17.79 11.18
CA ALA A 82 11.51 -17.92 10.56
C ALA A 82 11.47 -19.05 9.54
N PHE A 83 12.42 -19.07 8.60
CA PHE A 83 12.51 -20.11 7.58
C PHE A 83 12.65 -21.52 8.19
N ASP A 84 13.50 -21.67 9.21
CA ASP A 84 13.72 -22.97 9.86
C ASP A 84 12.49 -23.43 10.66
N ALA A 85 11.65 -22.50 11.12
CA ALA A 85 10.41 -22.78 11.83
C ALA A 85 9.24 -23.17 10.90
N LEU A 86 9.27 -22.75 9.63
CA LEU A 86 8.23 -23.11 8.65
C LEU A 86 8.21 -24.61 8.38
N GLN A 87 7.00 -25.17 8.19
CA GLN A 87 6.83 -26.57 7.78
C GLN A 87 7.46 -26.78 6.40
N GLN A 88 8.46 -27.64 6.31
CA GLN A 88 9.25 -27.80 5.09
C GLN A 88 8.55 -28.72 4.08
N GLY A 89 8.79 -28.50 2.78
CA GLY A 89 8.30 -29.38 1.72
C GLY A 89 7.33 -28.67 0.77
N ASN A 90 6.29 -29.39 0.33
CA ASN A 90 5.35 -28.89 -0.68
C ASN A 90 3.98 -28.49 -0.12
N THR A 91 3.72 -28.85 1.13
CA THR A 91 2.44 -28.67 1.79
C THR A 91 2.65 -28.11 3.19
N ILE A 92 1.60 -27.50 3.71
CA ILE A 92 1.54 -27.01 5.08
C ILE A 92 0.24 -27.49 5.73
N ASP A 93 0.31 -27.76 7.03
CA ASP A 93 -0.82 -28.18 7.84
C ASP A 93 -1.23 -27.07 8.80
N PHE A 94 -2.53 -26.83 8.93
CA PHE A 94 -3.10 -25.82 9.82
C PHE A 94 -4.06 -26.47 10.81
N LEU A 95 -4.15 -25.88 12.00
CA LEU A 95 -5.28 -26.10 12.88
C LEU A 95 -6.42 -25.16 12.43
N LEU A 96 -7.61 -25.72 12.21
CA LEU A 96 -8.83 -24.97 11.93
C LEU A 96 -9.96 -25.49 12.82
N ASP A 97 -10.39 -24.65 13.76
CA ASP A 97 -11.49 -24.92 14.69
C ASP A 97 -11.37 -26.25 15.46
N GLY A 98 -10.12 -26.65 15.73
CA GLY A 98 -9.78 -27.88 16.45
C GLY A 98 -9.43 -29.08 15.58
N ASP A 99 -9.63 -28.99 14.26
CA ASP A 99 -9.27 -30.02 13.30
C ASP A 99 -7.92 -29.71 12.62
N LEU A 100 -7.05 -30.73 12.52
CA LEU A 100 -5.81 -30.63 11.75
C LEU A 100 -6.13 -30.83 10.27
N ILE A 101 -6.04 -29.76 9.49
CA ILE A 101 -6.27 -29.77 8.04
C ILE A 101 -4.92 -29.75 7.35
N GLY A 102 -4.52 -30.90 6.80
CA GLY A 102 -3.19 -31.10 6.24
C GLY A 102 -3.14 -31.19 4.72
N GLY A 103 -1.95 -30.97 4.18
CA GLY A 103 -1.68 -31.11 2.75
C GLY A 103 -2.06 -29.90 1.90
N ASN A 104 -2.11 -28.70 2.50
CA ASN A 104 -2.52 -27.46 1.85
C ASN A 104 -1.38 -26.90 1.00
N THR A 105 -1.69 -26.42 -0.21
CA THR A 105 -0.64 -26.09 -1.19
C THR A 105 -0.65 -24.65 -1.68
N LYS A 106 -1.69 -23.86 -1.38
CA LYS A 106 -1.93 -22.57 -2.05
C LYS A 106 -2.03 -21.43 -1.05
N LEU A 107 -1.10 -20.49 -1.16
CA LEU A 107 -1.13 -19.23 -0.45
C LEU A 107 -1.49 -18.08 -1.39
N LYS A 108 -1.88 -16.94 -0.80
CA LYS A 108 -2.19 -15.71 -1.52
C LYS A 108 -1.27 -14.59 -1.04
N LEU A 109 -0.44 -14.09 -1.94
CA LEU A 109 0.54 -13.01 -1.69
C LEU A 109 -0.01 -11.68 -2.20
N THR A 110 0.22 -10.58 -1.48
CA THR A 110 0.05 -9.26 -2.10
C THR A 110 1.09 -9.07 -3.20
N THR A 111 0.80 -8.25 -4.21
CA THR A 111 1.79 -7.94 -5.26
C THR A 111 3.04 -7.30 -4.66
N ALA A 112 2.89 -6.45 -3.63
CA ALA A 112 4.00 -5.84 -2.90
C ALA A 112 4.93 -6.86 -2.24
N LEU A 113 4.39 -7.81 -1.47
CA LEU A 113 5.18 -8.84 -0.80
C LEU A 113 5.78 -9.85 -1.79
N ALA A 114 5.06 -10.17 -2.87
CA ALA A 114 5.61 -11.00 -3.94
C ALA A 114 6.81 -10.33 -4.63
N LYS A 115 6.79 -9.00 -4.81
CA LYS A 115 7.92 -8.25 -5.34
C LYS A 115 9.11 -8.26 -4.38
N ALA A 116 8.88 -8.08 -3.08
CA ALA A 116 9.91 -8.12 -2.04
C ALA A 116 10.69 -9.45 -2.06
N LEU A 117 9.95 -10.57 -2.03
CA LEU A 117 10.48 -11.94 -2.20
C LEU A 117 11.12 -12.25 -3.57
N GLY A 118 11.22 -11.29 -4.49
CA GLY A 118 11.79 -11.47 -5.83
C GLY A 118 10.92 -12.29 -6.80
N MET A 119 9.62 -12.46 -6.53
CA MET A 119 8.70 -13.32 -7.28
C MET A 119 8.11 -12.67 -8.54
N THR A 120 8.66 -11.55 -9.04
CA THR A 120 8.12 -10.79 -10.18
C THR A 120 7.87 -11.66 -11.43
N GLU A 121 8.79 -12.58 -11.75
CA GLU A 121 8.60 -13.52 -12.87
C GLU A 121 7.46 -14.51 -12.58
N ALA A 122 7.39 -15.06 -11.36
CA ALA A 122 6.37 -16.04 -10.99
C ALA A 122 4.95 -15.45 -11.01
N ILE A 123 4.77 -14.20 -10.58
CA ILE A 123 3.46 -13.53 -10.63
C ILE A 123 3.07 -13.06 -12.04
N SER A 124 4.03 -12.84 -12.94
CA SER A 124 3.75 -12.51 -14.35
C SER A 124 3.18 -13.69 -15.15
N LEU A 125 3.43 -14.92 -14.67
CA LEU A 125 2.94 -16.16 -15.27
C LEU A 125 1.58 -16.60 -14.72
N ASP A 126 1.06 -15.90 -13.70
CA ASP A 126 -0.27 -16.18 -13.15
C ASP A 126 -1.35 -15.87 -14.21
N ARG A 127 -2.24 -16.85 -14.42
CA ARG A 127 -2.82 -17.20 -15.71
C ARG A 127 -4.03 -16.35 -16.13
N TYR A 128 -4.22 -15.17 -15.54
CA TYR A 128 -5.41 -14.35 -15.73
C TYR A 128 -5.16 -12.90 -16.14
N VAL A 129 -3.96 -12.56 -16.60
CA VAL A 129 -3.66 -11.17 -17.00
C VAL A 129 -3.68 -11.05 -18.52
N LEU A 130 -4.82 -10.60 -19.07
CA LEU A 130 -5.01 -10.31 -20.49
C LEU A 130 -4.96 -8.81 -20.81
N ASP A 131 -4.76 -7.96 -19.79
CA ASP A 131 -4.76 -6.51 -19.93
C ASP A 131 -3.48 -5.93 -19.32
N GLU A 132 -2.61 -5.39 -20.18
CA GLU A 132 -1.33 -4.82 -19.74
C GLU A 132 -1.50 -3.53 -18.92
N SER A 133 -2.70 -2.92 -18.92
CA SER A 133 -2.99 -1.71 -18.13
C SER A 133 -3.21 -1.97 -16.64
N GLU A 134 -3.53 -3.21 -16.24
CA GLU A 134 -3.64 -3.62 -14.83
C GLU A 134 -2.28 -3.88 -14.15
N HIS A 135 -1.16 -3.79 -14.88
CA HIS A 135 0.18 -4.03 -14.34
C HIS A 135 0.78 -2.87 -13.55
N PHE A 136 0.10 -1.71 -13.48
CA PHE A 136 0.67 -0.55 -12.81
C PHE A 136 0.34 -0.44 -11.33
N LEU A 137 -0.70 -1.09 -10.81
CA LEU A 137 -1.12 -0.94 -9.41
C LEU A 137 -0.92 -2.21 -8.59
N ASP A 138 -0.31 -2.05 -7.42
CA ASP A 138 -0.12 -3.09 -6.41
C ASP A 138 -1.25 -3.10 -5.36
N GLY A 139 -2.08 -2.05 -5.34
CA GLY A 139 -3.24 -1.96 -4.50
C GLY A 139 -3.97 -0.62 -4.60
N THR A 140 -5.08 -0.53 -3.89
CA THR A 140 -5.87 0.71 -3.75
C THR A 140 -6.16 0.97 -2.28
N ILE A 141 -5.99 2.20 -1.83
CA ILE A 141 -6.46 2.68 -0.54
C ILE A 141 -7.67 3.59 -0.77
N VAL A 142 -8.73 3.37 0.00
CA VAL A 142 -9.95 4.17 -0.01
C VAL A 142 -10.14 4.81 1.36
N ILE A 143 -10.10 6.12 1.44
CA ILE A 143 -10.29 6.89 2.67
C ILE A 143 -11.72 7.40 2.77
N ASN A 144 -12.31 7.26 3.96
CA ASN A 144 -13.63 7.79 4.25
C ASN A 144 -13.58 9.30 4.49
N GLN A 145 -14.36 10.07 3.74
CA GLN A 145 -14.44 11.53 3.86
C GLN A 145 -15.41 12.01 4.95
N ASP A 146 -16.13 11.10 5.62
CA ASP A 146 -17.05 11.45 6.70
C ASP A 146 -16.33 11.82 8.01
N PHE A 147 -15.03 11.53 8.12
CA PHE A 147 -14.23 11.84 9.30
C PHE A 147 -13.50 13.18 9.19
N ALA A 148 -13.38 13.85 10.34
CA ALA A 148 -12.48 14.98 10.49
C ALA A 148 -11.05 14.50 10.76
N TRP A 149 -10.08 15.12 10.08
CA TRP A 149 -8.68 14.70 10.09
C TRP A 149 -7.80 15.68 10.84
N ASP A 150 -6.89 15.16 11.66
CA ASP A 150 -5.75 15.89 12.21
C ASP A 150 -4.58 15.78 11.24
N PHE A 151 -4.07 16.93 10.80
CA PHE A 151 -2.91 17.03 9.92
C PHE A 151 -1.65 17.52 10.65
N ASN A 152 -1.61 17.46 12.00
CA ASN A 152 -0.40 17.76 12.76
C ASN A 152 0.62 16.62 12.64
N TYR A 153 1.31 16.57 11.51
CA TYR A 153 2.32 15.55 11.22
C TYR A 153 3.58 15.61 12.08
N LEU A 154 3.77 16.68 12.86
CA LEU A 154 4.86 16.75 13.84
C LEU A 154 4.53 16.00 15.13
N ARG A 155 3.26 15.67 15.37
CA ARG A 155 2.79 14.91 16.55
C ARG A 155 3.27 15.49 17.90
N ASN A 156 3.56 16.79 17.93
CA ASN A 156 4.04 17.51 19.11
C ASN A 156 2.93 17.84 20.13
N SER A 157 1.71 17.39 19.84
CA SER A 157 0.54 17.38 20.70
C SER A 157 -0.32 16.15 20.39
N GLU A 158 -1.28 15.84 21.26
CA GLU A 158 -2.40 14.97 20.88
C GLU A 158 -3.08 15.51 19.60
N ALA A 159 -3.77 14.63 18.86
CA ALA A 159 -4.59 15.09 17.73
C ALA A 159 -5.74 15.97 18.26
N GLU A 160 -6.25 16.86 17.41
CA GLU A 160 -7.33 17.78 17.79
C GLU A 160 -8.60 17.05 18.29
N GLU A 161 -9.38 17.73 19.14
CA GLU A 161 -10.60 17.13 19.69
C GLU A 161 -11.59 16.76 18.58
N ASN A 162 -12.07 15.51 18.59
CA ASN A 162 -12.98 14.93 17.58
C ASN A 162 -12.36 14.73 16.18
N THR A 163 -11.03 14.72 16.05
CA THR A 163 -10.34 14.37 14.81
C THR A 163 -9.56 13.05 14.94
N LEU A 164 -9.31 12.39 13.82
CA LEU A 164 -8.46 11.22 13.71
C LEU A 164 -7.08 11.63 13.18
N ASP A 165 -6.01 11.04 13.72
CA ASP A 165 -4.66 11.23 13.17
C ASP A 165 -4.56 10.64 11.76
N PHE A 166 -4.37 11.50 10.76
CA PHE A 166 -4.35 11.05 9.37
C PHE A 166 -3.10 10.21 9.04
N LEU A 167 -1.95 10.52 9.64
CA LEU A 167 -0.71 9.79 9.38
C LEU A 167 -0.79 8.35 9.91
N SER A 168 -1.45 8.12 11.05
CA SER A 168 -1.68 6.77 11.58
C SER A 168 -2.50 5.93 10.62
N VAL A 169 -3.57 6.50 10.06
CA VAL A 169 -4.37 5.82 9.03
C VAL A 169 -3.56 5.58 7.77
N ALA A 170 -2.82 6.57 7.27
CA ALA A 170 -2.01 6.41 6.06
C ALA A 170 -0.95 5.30 6.22
N LEU A 171 -0.27 5.24 7.37
CA LEU A 171 0.72 4.20 7.68
C LEU A 171 0.06 2.82 7.77
N HIS A 172 -1.06 2.73 8.48
CA HIS A 172 -1.84 1.50 8.69
C HIS A 172 -2.33 0.90 7.37
N GLU A 173 -3.06 1.69 6.57
CA GLU A 173 -3.62 1.22 5.30
C GLU A 173 -2.51 0.84 4.30
N THR A 174 -1.39 1.56 4.31
CA THR A 174 -0.22 1.18 3.50
C THR A 174 0.34 -0.17 3.91
N GLY A 175 0.43 -0.44 5.21
CA GLY A 175 0.90 -1.72 5.73
C GLY A 175 0.05 -2.92 5.28
N HIS A 176 -1.27 -2.76 5.15
CA HIS A 176 -2.12 -3.79 4.54
C HIS A 176 -1.77 -4.04 3.06
N ILE A 177 -1.49 -2.98 2.28
CA ILE A 177 -1.04 -3.14 0.88
C ILE A 177 0.30 -3.88 0.83
N LEU A 178 1.21 -3.59 1.76
CA LEU A 178 2.52 -4.25 1.86
C LEU A 178 2.39 -5.75 2.19
N GLY A 179 1.35 -6.18 2.91
CA GLY A 179 1.08 -7.61 3.06
C GLY A 179 0.60 -8.05 4.43
N PHE A 180 0.42 -7.12 5.38
CA PHE A 180 -0.15 -7.42 6.69
C PHE A 180 -1.64 -7.77 6.54
N THR A 181 -1.91 -8.99 6.09
CA THR A 181 -3.22 -9.49 5.68
C THR A 181 -3.37 -10.89 6.22
N SER A 182 -4.57 -11.29 6.62
CA SER A 182 -4.86 -12.65 7.07
C SER A 182 -5.98 -13.23 6.23
N SER A 183 -5.88 -14.52 5.92
CA SER A 183 -6.93 -15.19 5.15
C SER A 183 -8.26 -15.30 5.88
N LEU A 184 -8.23 -15.23 7.22
CA LEU A 184 -9.42 -15.26 8.07
C LEU A 184 -10.38 -14.09 7.85
N ASP A 185 -9.93 -13.03 7.17
CA ASP A 185 -10.78 -11.86 6.92
C ASP A 185 -11.64 -11.97 5.66
N PHE A 186 -11.15 -12.61 4.60
CA PHE A 186 -11.86 -12.65 3.31
C PHE A 186 -11.40 -13.71 2.31
N SER A 187 -10.25 -14.37 2.50
CA SER A 187 -9.68 -15.23 1.45
C SER A 187 -9.64 -16.72 1.76
N LEU A 188 -9.77 -17.15 3.02
CA LEU A 188 -9.66 -18.56 3.38
C LEU A 188 -10.75 -19.37 2.65
N GLN A 189 -10.31 -20.29 1.80
CA GLN A 189 -11.17 -21.19 1.06
C GLN A 189 -11.04 -22.59 1.63
N GLU A 190 -12.14 -23.14 2.14
CA GLU A 190 -12.22 -24.53 2.52
C GLU A 190 -12.87 -25.32 1.37
N GLU A 191 -12.12 -26.24 0.77
CA GLU A 191 -12.60 -27.06 -0.34
C GLU A 191 -12.54 -28.55 0.02
N THR A 192 -13.68 -29.25 -0.09
CA THR A 192 -13.70 -30.72 -0.04
C THR A 192 -13.45 -31.28 -1.44
N LEU A 193 -12.29 -31.93 -1.61
CA LEU A 193 -11.90 -32.57 -2.87
C LEU A 193 -12.73 -33.84 -3.13
N HIS A 194 -12.67 -34.34 -4.37
CA HIS A 194 -13.31 -35.61 -4.76
C HIS A 194 -12.78 -36.84 -3.98
N SER A 195 -11.63 -36.68 -3.31
CA SER A 195 -11.05 -37.68 -2.40
C SER A 195 -11.63 -37.63 -0.99
N ASP A 196 -12.66 -36.80 -0.74
CA ASP A 196 -13.21 -36.46 0.58
C ASP A 196 -12.20 -35.79 1.52
N ARG A 197 -11.08 -35.30 0.98
CA ARG A 197 -10.06 -34.54 1.72
C ARG A 197 -10.45 -33.07 1.71
N THR A 198 -10.46 -32.43 2.88
CA THR A 198 -10.55 -30.96 2.98
C THR A 198 -9.17 -30.34 2.76
N GLU A 199 -9.11 -29.29 1.94
CA GLU A 199 -7.94 -28.45 1.73
C GLU A 199 -8.30 -26.99 2.02
N LEU A 200 -7.36 -26.28 2.64
CA LEU A 200 -7.38 -24.84 2.80
C LEU A 200 -6.58 -24.20 1.66
N GLY A 201 -7.21 -23.25 0.98
CA GLY A 201 -6.57 -22.40 -0.01
C GLY A 201 -6.55 -20.95 0.42
N ASN A 202 -5.63 -20.19 -0.19
CA ASN A 202 -5.52 -18.73 -0.06
C ASN A 202 -5.22 -18.24 1.37
N PHE A 203 -4.47 -19.01 2.15
CA PHE A 203 -3.82 -18.52 3.37
C PHE A 203 -2.78 -17.44 3.02
N SER A 204 -2.54 -16.46 3.89
CA SER A 204 -1.55 -15.41 3.65
C SER A 204 -0.19 -15.77 4.28
N PRO A 205 0.90 -15.05 3.93
CA PRO A 205 2.18 -15.21 4.61
C PRO A 205 2.12 -14.89 6.11
N LEU A 206 1.33 -13.89 6.54
CA LEU A 206 1.18 -13.58 7.96
C LEU A 206 0.58 -14.77 8.75
N ASP A 207 -0.30 -15.54 8.12
CA ASP A 207 -0.90 -16.73 8.74
C ASP A 207 0.14 -17.83 9.04
N LEU A 208 1.29 -17.83 8.35
CA LEU A 208 2.41 -18.76 8.58
C LEU A 208 3.16 -18.49 9.89
N PHE A 209 2.86 -17.38 10.56
CA PHE A 209 3.46 -16.99 11.83
C PHE A 209 2.44 -16.93 12.97
N ARG A 210 1.23 -17.41 12.72
CA ARG A 210 0.13 -17.43 13.68
C ARG A 210 0.07 -18.77 14.40
N PHE A 211 0.15 -18.76 15.73
CA PHE A 211 0.16 -19.95 16.57
C PHE A 211 -0.82 -19.84 17.74
N SER A 212 -1.21 -20.98 18.29
CA SER A 212 -1.93 -21.06 19.56
C SER A 212 -1.41 -22.21 20.43
N ALA A 213 -1.83 -22.24 21.68
CA ALA A 213 -1.51 -23.36 22.56
C ALA A 213 -2.10 -24.69 22.04
N ALA A 214 -3.23 -24.64 21.32
CA ALA A 214 -3.85 -25.81 20.73
C ALA A 214 -3.12 -26.27 19.46
N SER A 215 -2.60 -25.34 18.66
CA SER A 215 -1.84 -25.66 17.45
C SER A 215 -0.47 -26.26 17.79
N LEU A 216 0.22 -25.71 18.79
CA LEU A 216 1.50 -26.26 19.28
C LEU A 216 1.37 -27.59 20.03
N ALA A 217 0.15 -27.96 20.44
CA ALA A 217 -0.13 -29.26 21.04
C ALA A 217 -0.39 -30.37 20.00
N GLN A 218 -0.48 -30.04 18.72
CA GLN A 218 -0.67 -31.03 17.66
C GLN A 218 0.62 -31.83 17.46
N ASP A 219 0.48 -33.16 17.37
CA ASP A 219 1.59 -34.06 17.01
C ASP A 219 1.70 -34.10 15.49
N ASN A 220 2.50 -33.18 14.93
CA ASN A 220 2.72 -33.05 13.49
C ASN A 220 4.17 -33.41 13.11
N PRO A 221 4.42 -34.41 12.25
CA PRO A 221 5.77 -34.76 11.82
C PRO A 221 6.45 -33.67 10.97
N ASP A 222 5.68 -32.76 10.37
CA ASP A 222 6.18 -31.77 9.41
C ASP A 222 6.58 -30.43 10.06
N GLY A 223 6.38 -30.27 11.38
CA GLY A 223 6.79 -29.09 12.15
C GLY A 223 5.66 -28.50 13.00
N ALA A 224 5.90 -27.33 13.58
CA ALA A 224 4.90 -26.61 14.37
C ALA A 224 3.67 -26.28 13.50
N VAL A 225 2.48 -26.51 14.04
CA VAL A 225 1.22 -26.26 13.33
C VAL A 225 0.77 -24.83 13.58
N ASN A 226 0.48 -24.12 12.50
CA ASN A 226 -0.10 -22.78 12.52
C ASN A 226 -1.60 -22.82 12.83
N ASP A 227 -2.17 -21.73 13.31
CA ASP A 227 -3.56 -21.67 13.74
C ASP A 227 -4.41 -20.69 12.93
N LEU A 228 -5.36 -21.22 12.16
CA LEU A 228 -6.36 -20.49 11.40
C LEU A 228 -7.77 -20.60 12.03
N SER A 229 -7.85 -20.94 13.31
CA SER A 229 -9.13 -21.00 14.04
C SER A 229 -9.65 -19.61 14.40
N ILE A 230 -10.96 -19.46 14.43
CA ILE A 230 -11.63 -18.21 14.83
C ILE A 230 -11.95 -18.21 16.33
N GLY A 231 -11.78 -17.05 16.98
CA GLY A 231 -12.20 -16.82 18.39
C GLY A 231 -11.35 -17.49 19.48
N GLY A 232 -10.32 -18.25 19.12
CA GLY A 232 -9.29 -18.76 20.03
C GLY A 232 -8.15 -17.75 20.25
N VAL A 233 -7.39 -17.87 21.34
CA VAL A 233 -6.20 -17.02 21.56
C VAL A 233 -5.10 -17.42 20.60
N ALA A 234 -4.77 -16.53 19.68
CA ALA A 234 -3.66 -16.68 18.74
C ALA A 234 -2.59 -15.60 18.97
N TRP A 235 -1.35 -15.90 18.60
CA TRP A 235 -0.24 -14.97 18.65
C TRP A 235 0.68 -15.11 17.44
N PHE A 236 1.40 -14.04 17.17
CA PHE A 236 2.48 -13.97 16.21
C PHE A 236 3.79 -14.45 16.86
N SER A 237 4.53 -15.26 16.11
CA SER A 237 5.82 -15.81 16.50
C SER A 237 6.65 -16.14 15.26
N ALA A 238 7.89 -15.65 15.22
CA ALA A 238 8.85 -15.97 14.17
C ALA A 238 9.53 -17.33 14.38
N ASP A 239 9.56 -17.84 15.61
CA ASP A 239 10.31 -19.04 16.01
C ASP A 239 9.40 -20.26 16.21
N GLY A 240 8.39 -20.42 15.35
CA GLY A 240 7.55 -21.62 15.35
C GLY A 240 6.62 -21.75 16.56
N GLY A 241 6.29 -20.62 17.19
CA GLY A 241 5.44 -20.54 18.37
C GLY A 241 6.17 -20.63 19.71
N GLU A 242 7.51 -20.72 19.73
CA GLU A 242 8.29 -20.76 20.97
C GLU A 242 8.19 -19.45 21.77
N THR A 243 8.25 -18.32 21.08
CA THR A 243 8.11 -16.97 21.66
C THR A 243 6.74 -16.38 21.33
N LEU A 244 6.03 -15.92 22.36
CA LEU A 244 4.82 -15.09 22.18
C LEU A 244 5.25 -13.64 21.99
N SER A 245 5.48 -13.22 20.74
CA SER A 245 5.89 -11.84 20.43
C SER A 245 4.74 -10.86 20.62
N ALA A 246 3.57 -11.16 20.04
CA ALA A 246 2.36 -10.37 20.23
C ALA A 246 1.11 -11.20 19.97
N LYS A 247 0.04 -10.90 20.68
CA LYS A 247 -1.25 -11.52 20.37
C LYS A 247 -1.86 -10.89 19.12
N MET A 248 -2.58 -11.73 18.38
CA MET A 248 -3.28 -11.35 17.16
C MET A 248 -4.78 -11.20 17.42
N SER A 249 -5.42 -10.37 16.62
CA SER A 249 -6.88 -10.37 16.50
C SER A 249 -7.38 -11.76 16.03
N THR A 250 -8.52 -12.17 16.56
CA THR A 250 -9.07 -13.53 16.46
C THR A 250 -10.20 -13.64 15.43
N GLY A 251 -10.36 -12.61 14.61
CA GLY A 251 -11.33 -12.54 13.52
C GLY A 251 -12.66 -11.94 13.94
N LYS A 252 -13.45 -11.46 12.97
CA LYS A 252 -14.71 -10.73 13.23
C LYS A 252 -15.73 -11.53 14.04
N GLU A 253 -15.78 -12.84 13.83
CA GLU A 253 -16.63 -13.76 14.59
C GLU A 253 -15.98 -14.25 15.90
N GLY A 254 -14.74 -13.85 16.17
CA GLY A 254 -13.98 -14.08 17.38
C GLY A 254 -14.06 -12.89 18.35
N ASP A 255 -13.08 -12.00 18.29
CA ASP A 255 -12.99 -10.80 19.15
C ASP A 255 -13.66 -9.56 18.55
N GLY A 256 -14.22 -9.67 17.34
CA GLY A 256 -14.93 -8.59 16.67
C GLY A 256 -14.06 -7.76 15.72
N PHE A 257 -12.76 -8.06 15.61
CA PHE A 257 -11.83 -7.33 14.73
C PHE A 257 -11.29 -8.22 13.61
N GLN A 258 -10.76 -7.61 12.55
CA GLN A 258 -10.14 -8.37 11.46
C GLN A 258 -8.85 -9.05 11.93
N ALA A 259 -8.61 -10.29 11.53
CA ALA A 259 -7.46 -11.09 11.92
C ALA A 259 -6.13 -10.57 11.37
N SER A 260 -6.17 -9.72 10.33
CA SER A 260 -5.05 -8.94 9.80
C SER A 260 -4.60 -7.81 10.75
N HIS A 261 -4.68 -8.00 12.07
CA HIS A 261 -4.37 -6.99 13.08
C HIS A 261 -3.76 -7.60 14.33
N TRP A 262 -3.05 -6.77 15.09
CA TRP A 262 -2.69 -7.08 16.47
C TRP A 262 -3.94 -7.16 17.37
N GLU A 263 -3.85 -7.81 18.53
CA GLU A 263 -4.91 -7.77 19.55
C GLU A 263 -5.15 -6.31 19.98
N ARG A 264 -6.41 -5.86 19.95
CA ARG A 264 -6.78 -4.52 20.42
C ARG A 264 -6.42 -4.34 21.90
N ARG A 265 -5.61 -3.33 22.22
CA ARG A 265 -5.19 -2.98 23.59
C ARG A 265 -5.27 -1.48 23.84
N TYR A 266 -5.48 -1.07 25.09
CA TYR A 266 -5.61 0.36 25.44
C TYR A 266 -4.49 1.21 24.84
N ASP A 267 -3.25 0.74 24.98
CA ASP A 267 -2.10 1.22 24.21
C ASP A 267 -1.90 0.27 23.01
N PRO A 268 -1.90 0.78 21.77
CA PRO A 268 -1.63 -0.02 20.57
C PRO A 268 -0.33 -0.81 20.66
N LEU A 269 -0.34 -2.04 20.15
CA LEU A 269 0.87 -2.87 20.06
C LEU A 269 1.82 -2.42 18.95
N GLY A 270 1.28 -1.70 17.97
CA GLY A 270 1.94 -1.26 16.75
C GLY A 270 0.92 -0.58 15.83
N ILE A 271 1.36 -0.20 14.63
CA ILE A 271 0.50 0.51 13.67
C ILE A 271 -0.68 -0.33 13.20
N MET A 272 -0.57 -1.67 13.24
CA MET A 272 -1.62 -2.61 12.85
C MET A 272 -2.65 -2.87 13.98
N ASP A 273 -2.89 -1.92 14.88
CA ASP A 273 -4.05 -1.97 15.78
C ASP A 273 -5.36 -1.84 14.98
N PRO A 274 -6.40 -2.63 15.28
CA PRO A 274 -7.63 -2.64 14.47
C PRO A 274 -8.52 -1.40 14.65
N THR A 275 -8.14 -0.45 15.50
CA THR A 275 -8.92 0.76 15.74
C THR A 275 -8.03 1.98 15.93
N LEU A 276 -8.60 3.14 15.68
CA LEU A 276 -8.01 4.42 16.06
C LEU A 276 -9.09 5.26 16.73
N TRP A 277 -8.86 5.66 17.98
CA TRP A 277 -9.74 6.59 18.69
C TRP A 277 -9.46 8.04 18.27
N TYR A 278 -10.45 8.90 18.45
CA TYR A 278 -10.23 10.33 18.33
C TYR A 278 -9.12 10.78 19.28
N GLN A 279 -8.25 11.67 18.79
CA GLN A 279 -7.06 12.17 19.49
C GLN A 279 -5.94 11.13 19.70
N GLU A 280 -6.16 9.86 19.34
CA GLU A 280 -5.13 8.81 19.42
C GLU A 280 -4.14 8.96 18.25
N ARG A 281 -2.86 8.68 18.55
CA ARG A 281 -1.80 8.52 17.55
C ARG A 281 -1.16 7.16 17.75
N ALA A 282 -0.92 6.47 16.65
CA ALA A 282 -0.21 5.20 16.59
C ALA A 282 0.99 5.32 15.64
N ASP A 283 2.13 4.77 16.05
CA ASP A 283 3.38 4.71 15.30
C ASP A 283 3.64 3.28 14.82
N ILE A 284 4.57 3.13 13.88
CA ILE A 284 5.14 1.81 13.56
C ILE A 284 6.06 1.41 14.72
N SER A 285 5.89 0.18 15.21
CA SER A 285 6.69 -0.41 16.27
C SER A 285 7.69 -1.44 15.73
N ASP A 286 8.67 -1.82 16.55
CA ASP A 286 9.59 -2.93 16.25
C ASP A 286 8.85 -4.25 15.98
N LEU A 287 7.67 -4.42 16.57
CA LEU A 287 6.81 -5.57 16.34
C LEU A 287 6.26 -5.59 14.91
N ASP A 288 5.83 -4.43 14.39
CA ASP A 288 5.39 -4.32 13.00
C ASP A 288 6.57 -4.61 12.05
N VAL A 289 7.74 -4.03 12.33
CA VAL A 289 8.96 -4.24 11.54
C VAL A 289 9.35 -5.72 11.50
N LEU A 290 9.39 -6.39 12.66
CA LEU A 290 9.68 -7.83 12.74
C LEU A 290 8.69 -8.66 11.93
N ALA A 291 7.41 -8.31 11.95
CA ALA A 291 6.39 -9.04 11.19
C ALA A 291 6.60 -8.92 9.68
N PHE A 292 6.95 -7.72 9.19
CA PHE A 292 7.28 -7.54 7.77
C PHE A 292 8.59 -8.21 7.37
N ASP A 293 9.63 -8.12 8.20
CA ASP A 293 10.92 -8.80 8.02
C ASP A 293 10.69 -10.28 7.73
N VAL A 294 10.12 -10.99 8.70
CA VAL A 294 9.92 -12.44 8.58
C VAL A 294 8.85 -12.83 7.56
N MET A 295 8.05 -11.90 7.03
CA MET A 295 7.19 -12.20 5.88
C MET A 295 7.98 -12.22 4.56
N GLY A 296 9.10 -11.50 4.49
CA GLY A 296 9.98 -11.42 3.32
C GLY A 296 10.29 -9.99 2.87
N TYR A 297 10.50 -9.06 3.80
CA TYR A 297 10.99 -7.70 3.50
C TYR A 297 12.38 -7.51 4.10
N ASP A 298 13.35 -7.09 3.30
CA ASP A 298 14.71 -6.89 3.79
C ASP A 298 14.82 -5.64 4.68
N LEU A 299 15.31 -5.78 5.91
CA LEU A 299 15.54 -4.62 6.78
C LEU A 299 16.69 -3.73 6.29
N SER A 300 16.45 -2.42 6.33
CA SER A 300 17.49 -1.41 6.14
C SER A 300 18.10 -0.95 7.48
N GLU A 301 19.09 -0.06 7.44
CA GLU A 301 19.70 0.50 8.66
C GLU A 301 18.69 1.27 9.53
N SER A 302 17.72 1.98 8.93
CA SER A 302 16.72 2.74 9.71
C SER A 302 15.76 1.85 10.49
N ALA A 303 15.64 0.56 10.14
CA ALA A 303 14.79 -0.37 10.88
C ALA A 303 15.38 -0.80 12.24
N GLN A 304 16.64 -0.47 12.54
CA GLN A 304 17.27 -0.79 13.82
C GLN A 304 16.76 0.09 14.98
N ASP A 305 16.19 1.26 14.66
CA ASP A 305 15.62 2.20 15.62
C ASP A 305 14.44 2.92 14.96
N VAL A 306 13.29 2.22 14.89
CA VAL A 306 12.08 2.75 14.26
C VAL A 306 11.57 4.00 15.00
N GLU A 307 11.76 4.06 16.33
CA GLU A 307 11.31 5.17 17.18
C GLU A 307 11.95 6.50 16.76
N GLU A 308 13.21 6.49 16.29
CA GLU A 308 13.91 7.68 15.82
C GLU A 308 13.16 8.40 14.69
N LEU A 309 12.46 7.65 13.82
CA LEU A 309 11.65 8.23 12.73
C LEU A 309 10.44 9.01 13.24
N PHE A 310 9.96 8.70 14.44
CA PHE A 310 8.78 9.31 15.06
C PHE A 310 9.15 10.33 16.15
N THR A 311 10.44 10.60 16.36
CA THR A 311 10.88 11.73 17.17
C THR A 311 10.49 13.07 16.52
N GLN A 312 10.49 14.15 17.29
CA GLN A 312 10.25 15.50 16.77
C GLN A 312 11.19 15.84 15.59
N GLU A 313 12.49 15.55 15.73
CA GLU A 313 13.49 15.81 14.70
C GLU A 313 13.28 14.92 13.47
N GLY A 314 12.99 13.63 13.69
CA GLY A 314 12.65 12.69 12.62
C GLY A 314 11.43 13.14 11.82
N LEU A 315 10.33 13.48 12.48
CA LEU A 315 9.10 13.94 11.84
C LEU A 315 9.28 15.29 11.13
N GLU A 316 10.08 16.21 11.67
CA GLU A 316 10.42 17.47 11.00
C GLU A 316 11.15 17.23 9.68
N LEU A 317 12.13 16.31 9.65
CA LEU A 317 12.85 15.94 8.45
C LEU A 317 11.95 15.23 7.43
N LEU A 318 11.10 14.32 7.89
CA LEU A 318 10.14 13.59 7.05
C LEU A 318 9.12 14.54 6.42
N LEU A 319 8.56 15.47 7.20
CA LEU A 319 7.63 16.50 6.72
C LEU A 319 8.30 17.42 5.70
N ALA A 320 9.54 17.86 5.96
CA ALA A 320 10.32 18.66 5.02
C ALA A 320 10.49 17.92 3.69
N GLN A 321 10.90 16.65 3.73
CA GLN A 321 11.10 15.83 2.53
C GLN A 321 9.79 15.58 1.77
N ALA A 322 8.68 15.34 2.47
CA ALA A 322 7.37 15.16 1.86
C ALA A 322 6.91 16.42 1.11
N LYS A 323 7.10 17.60 1.71
CA LYS A 323 6.80 18.90 1.05
C LYS A 323 7.66 19.13 -0.20
N VAL A 324 8.93 18.75 -0.16
CA VAL A 324 9.83 18.82 -1.31
C VAL A 324 9.36 17.93 -2.44
N ASN A 325 9.00 16.68 -2.11
CA ASN A 325 8.51 15.71 -3.09
C ASN A 325 7.23 16.21 -3.75
N LEU A 326 6.26 16.68 -2.94
CA LEU A 326 5.00 17.21 -3.46
C LEU A 326 5.19 18.51 -4.26
N ALA A 327 6.07 19.40 -3.83
CA ALA A 327 6.43 20.60 -4.60
C ALA A 327 6.95 20.23 -5.99
N SER A 328 7.85 19.23 -6.05
CA SER A 328 8.41 18.72 -7.30
C SER A 328 7.35 18.11 -8.19
N GLU A 329 6.46 17.28 -7.64
CA GLU A 329 5.37 16.63 -8.38
C GLU A 329 4.42 17.67 -8.99
N LEU A 330 4.07 18.70 -8.21
CA LEU A 330 3.18 19.77 -8.65
C LEU A 330 3.88 20.85 -9.49
N GLY A 331 5.22 20.76 -9.67
CA GLY A 331 6.12 21.80 -10.18
C GLY A 331 5.84 23.19 -9.61
N LYS A 332 5.67 23.24 -8.29
CA LYS A 332 5.54 24.45 -7.49
C LYS A 332 6.81 24.67 -6.67
N SER A 333 6.97 25.86 -6.08
CA SER A 333 8.03 26.09 -5.10
C SER A 333 7.64 25.54 -3.73
N LEU A 334 8.64 25.28 -2.88
CA LEU A 334 8.39 24.95 -1.48
C LEU A 334 7.62 26.05 -0.76
N GLN A 335 7.94 27.32 -1.04
CA GLN A 335 7.18 28.45 -0.53
C GLN A 335 5.69 28.36 -0.89
N TRP A 336 5.35 27.96 -2.12
CA TRP A 336 3.95 27.80 -2.52
C TRP A 336 3.27 26.70 -1.70
N ILE A 337 3.95 25.57 -1.45
CA ILE A 337 3.44 24.49 -0.59
C ILE A 337 3.13 25.01 0.82
N GLU A 338 4.08 25.71 1.45
CA GLU A 338 3.94 26.23 2.82
C GLU A 338 2.87 27.33 2.94
N GLU A 339 2.54 28.02 1.85
CA GLU A 339 1.50 29.07 1.82
C GLU A 339 0.10 28.52 1.48
N ASN A 340 -0.02 27.30 0.93
CA ASN A 340 -1.26 26.77 0.36
C ASN A 340 -1.73 25.44 0.98
N ILE A 341 -1.02 24.88 1.95
CA ILE A 341 -1.41 23.66 2.67
C ILE A 341 -1.53 23.94 4.17
N ASP A 342 -2.59 23.44 4.79
CA ASP A 342 -2.81 23.55 6.24
C ASP A 342 -2.16 22.37 7.00
N VAL A 343 -0.83 22.35 7.00
CA VAL A 343 0.01 21.42 7.78
C VAL A 343 1.05 22.21 8.58
N PRO A 344 1.66 21.65 9.64
CA PRO A 344 2.70 22.35 10.39
C PRO A 344 3.81 22.90 9.51
N SER A 345 4.28 24.11 9.80
CA SER A 345 5.40 24.73 9.07
C SER A 345 6.72 24.03 9.37
N THR A 346 7.58 23.88 8.37
CA THR A 346 8.94 23.34 8.58
C THR A 346 9.93 24.49 8.80
N PRO A 347 10.80 24.44 9.83
CA PRO A 347 11.83 25.46 10.03
C PRO A 347 12.77 25.56 8.81
N LEU A 348 13.11 26.79 8.40
CA LEU A 348 14.03 27.03 7.26
C LEU A 348 15.41 26.39 7.46
N GLU A 349 15.84 26.20 8.71
CA GLU A 349 17.11 25.56 9.05
C GLU A 349 17.14 24.10 8.56
N VAL A 350 16.03 23.36 8.67
CA VAL A 350 15.90 21.98 8.20
C VAL A 350 16.08 21.90 6.68
N TYR A 351 15.41 22.78 5.91
CA TYR A 351 15.62 22.86 4.46
C TYR A 351 17.06 23.23 4.09
N GLY A 352 17.68 24.12 4.88
CA GLY A 352 19.08 24.50 4.72
C GLY A 352 20.05 23.33 4.95
N GLU A 353 19.79 22.50 5.95
CA GLU A 353 20.56 21.28 6.24
C GLU A 353 20.42 20.23 5.14
N MET A 354 19.22 20.12 4.54
CA MET A 354 18.98 19.28 3.36
C MET A 354 19.58 19.85 2.06
N GLY A 355 20.10 21.09 2.09
CA GLY A 355 20.67 21.76 0.92
C GLY A 355 19.64 22.21 -0.12
N ILE A 356 18.40 22.48 0.31
CA ILE A 356 17.26 22.78 -0.56
C ILE A 356 17.00 24.29 -0.63
N ASP A 357 16.80 24.80 -1.84
CA ASP A 357 16.36 26.19 -2.04
C ASP A 357 14.84 26.30 -1.82
N TYR A 358 14.47 26.89 -0.69
CA TYR A 358 13.10 27.12 -0.27
C TYR A 358 12.25 27.96 -1.25
N THR A 359 12.89 28.87 -1.98
CA THR A 359 12.19 29.80 -2.89
C THR A 359 12.26 29.36 -4.34
N ALA A 360 13.14 28.42 -4.66
CA ALA A 360 13.24 27.90 -6.01
C ALA A 360 11.94 27.21 -6.40
N ILE A 361 11.48 27.51 -7.61
CA ILE A 361 10.55 26.63 -8.29
C ILE A 361 11.40 25.43 -8.70
N LEU A 362 10.99 24.23 -8.28
CA LEU A 362 11.51 23.00 -8.88
C LEU A 362 10.92 22.94 -10.30
N THR A 363 11.46 23.75 -11.20
CA THR A 363 11.20 23.58 -12.61
C THR A 363 11.93 22.29 -12.97
N THR A 364 11.18 21.19 -13.14
CA THR A 364 11.54 20.30 -14.22
C THR A 364 11.59 21.21 -15.45
N GLU A 365 12.80 21.59 -15.89
CA GLU A 365 12.90 22.30 -17.15
C GLU A 365 12.16 21.43 -18.18
N ASP A 366 11.11 22.04 -18.74
CA ASP A 366 10.14 21.52 -19.71
C ASP A 366 8.97 20.65 -19.20
N THR A 367 8.07 21.19 -18.36
CA THR A 367 6.61 20.99 -18.57
C THR A 367 5.78 22.16 -17.99
N PRO A 368 4.96 22.87 -18.79
CA PRO A 368 4.17 23.98 -18.29
C PRO A 368 2.97 23.45 -17.49
N ILE A 369 2.95 23.68 -16.18
CA ILE A 369 1.75 23.51 -15.36
C ILE A 369 0.79 24.65 -15.69
N LEU A 370 -0.27 24.31 -16.42
CA LEU A 370 -1.46 25.15 -16.53
C LEU A 370 -2.15 25.17 -15.17
N GLU A 371 -2.27 26.36 -14.57
CA GLU A 371 -3.20 26.57 -13.47
C GLU A 371 -4.61 26.22 -13.97
N LEU A 372 -5.19 25.15 -13.43
CA LEU A 372 -6.59 24.83 -13.68
C LEU A 372 -7.45 25.87 -12.97
N PRO A 373 -8.36 26.57 -13.68
CA PRO A 373 -9.37 27.36 -13.02
C PRO A 373 -10.24 26.42 -12.18
N SER A 374 -10.60 26.87 -10.98
CA SER A 374 -11.54 26.18 -10.11
C SER A 374 -12.74 25.67 -10.91
N ALA A 375 -12.98 24.36 -10.85
CA ALA A 375 -14.10 23.71 -11.48
C ALA A 375 -15.40 24.38 -11.03
N ASN A 376 -16.00 25.17 -11.92
CA ASN A 376 -17.44 25.39 -12.06
C ASN A 376 -17.67 26.31 -13.28
N ASN A 377 -18.24 25.74 -14.34
CA ASN A 377 -18.73 26.36 -15.58
C ASN A 377 -17.74 26.52 -16.75
N LEU A 378 -17.69 25.51 -17.61
CA LEU A 378 -17.08 25.53 -18.96
C LEU A 378 -17.85 26.40 -19.98
N GLU A 379 -18.88 27.14 -19.56
CA GLU A 379 -19.72 27.97 -20.44
C GLU A 379 -19.21 29.41 -20.61
N ASP A 380 -18.20 29.84 -19.83
CA ASP A 380 -17.73 31.23 -19.80
C ASP A 380 -16.43 31.49 -20.59
N PHE A 381 -15.85 30.47 -21.23
CA PHE A 381 -14.60 30.62 -22.00
C PHE A 381 -14.86 31.02 -23.45
N SER A 382 -14.07 31.96 -23.96
CA SER A 382 -14.07 32.28 -25.38
C SER A 382 -13.49 31.13 -26.22
N GLU A 383 -13.86 31.04 -27.50
CA GLU A 383 -13.33 30.02 -28.42
C GLU A 383 -11.79 30.06 -28.52
N GLU A 384 -11.18 31.22 -28.30
CA GLU A 384 -9.73 31.41 -28.31
C GLU A 384 -9.06 30.84 -27.04
N GLU A 385 -9.70 30.99 -25.87
CA GLU A 385 -9.23 30.43 -24.59
C GLU A 385 -9.38 28.91 -24.54
N LEU A 386 -10.47 28.36 -25.10
CA LEU A 386 -10.64 26.92 -25.26
C LEU A 386 -9.61 26.35 -26.24
N ALA A 387 -9.34 27.05 -27.35
CA ALA A 387 -8.35 26.61 -28.32
C ALA A 387 -6.92 26.57 -27.74
N ASP A 388 -6.56 27.53 -26.89
CA ASP A 388 -5.26 27.54 -26.22
C ASP A 388 -5.18 26.52 -25.07
N PHE A 389 -6.28 26.27 -24.35
CA PHE A 389 -6.39 25.17 -23.39
C PHE A 389 -6.16 23.80 -24.07
N PHE A 390 -6.85 23.54 -25.19
CA PHE A 390 -6.68 22.30 -25.93
C PHE A 390 -5.30 22.16 -26.59
N LYS A 391 -4.67 23.26 -27.04
CA LYS A 391 -3.25 23.23 -27.47
C LYS A 391 -2.31 22.88 -26.31
N GLY A 392 -2.58 23.38 -25.11
CA GLY A 392 -1.84 23.03 -23.91
C GLY A 392 -1.95 21.54 -23.58
N LEU A 393 -3.16 20.99 -23.71
CA LEU A 393 -3.46 19.58 -23.49
C LEU A 393 -2.80 18.68 -24.56
N ASP A 394 -2.84 19.09 -25.83
CA ASP A 394 -2.17 18.40 -26.95
C ASP A 394 -0.64 18.38 -26.77
N LYS A 395 -0.07 19.50 -26.32
CA LYS A 395 1.35 19.58 -25.97
C LYS A 395 1.69 18.66 -24.80
N MET A 396 0.87 18.65 -23.74
CA MET A 396 1.06 17.83 -22.55
C MET A 396 0.98 16.33 -22.87
N MET A 397 0.01 15.92 -23.69
CA MET A 397 -0.07 14.54 -24.19
C MET A 397 1.12 14.20 -25.10
N GLY A 398 1.58 15.14 -25.91
CA GLY A 398 2.78 14.98 -26.73
C GLY A 398 4.07 14.83 -25.91
N ASP A 399 4.18 15.54 -24.79
CA ASP A 399 5.34 15.47 -23.89
C ASP A 399 5.31 14.20 -23.02
N ALA A 400 4.13 13.79 -22.56
CA ALA A 400 3.92 12.48 -21.91
C ALA A 400 4.25 11.32 -22.85
N TYR A 401 3.86 11.41 -24.13
CA TYR A 401 4.21 10.43 -25.16
C TYR A 401 5.72 10.41 -25.45
N ARG A 402 6.38 11.58 -25.52
CA ARG A 402 7.83 11.68 -25.73
C ARG A 402 8.62 11.09 -24.54
N TRP A 403 8.19 11.37 -23.31
CA TRP A 403 8.77 10.79 -22.10
C TRP A 403 8.62 9.27 -22.09
N TRP A 404 7.41 8.77 -22.37
CA TRP A 404 7.13 7.34 -22.42
C TRP A 404 7.92 6.61 -23.52
N ALA A 405 7.98 7.19 -24.73
CA ALA A 405 8.72 6.62 -25.87
C ALA A 405 10.25 6.63 -25.68
N ALA A 406 10.78 7.60 -24.92
CA ALA A 406 12.21 7.68 -24.60
C ALA A 406 12.66 6.63 -23.57
N HIS A 407 11.75 6.12 -22.74
CA HIS A 407 12.08 5.22 -21.63
C HIS A 407 11.66 3.76 -21.86
N ASN A 408 10.75 3.47 -22.82
CA ASN A 408 10.20 2.12 -22.99
C ASN A 408 10.47 1.46 -24.37
N GLY A 409 11.27 2.08 -25.23
CA GLY A 409 11.68 1.47 -26.50
C GLY A 409 10.59 1.52 -27.58
N THR A 410 10.95 2.02 -28.76
CA THR A 410 10.04 2.19 -29.89
C THR A 410 9.77 0.86 -30.58
N ASN A 411 8.60 0.24 -30.39
CA ASN A 411 7.97 -0.67 -31.37
C ASN A 411 6.54 -1.07 -30.95
N ASN A 412 5.53 -0.23 -31.24
CA ASN A 412 4.33 -0.55 -32.06
C ASN A 412 3.21 0.50 -31.90
N SER A 413 2.26 0.46 -32.82
CA SER A 413 1.40 1.53 -33.36
C SER A 413 0.41 2.19 -32.40
N SER A 414 0.75 3.40 -31.96
CA SER A 414 0.18 4.10 -30.80
C SER A 414 -1.01 5.05 -31.04
N TRP A 415 -1.79 4.90 -32.10
CA TRP A 415 -2.95 5.80 -32.33
C TRP A 415 -4.29 5.10 -32.51
N GLN A 416 -4.30 3.90 -33.08
CA GLN A 416 -5.54 3.13 -33.23
C GLN A 416 -6.01 2.55 -31.88
N GLU A 417 -5.07 2.12 -31.04
CA GLU A 417 -5.33 1.60 -29.69
C GLU A 417 -5.79 2.70 -28.72
N LEU A 418 -5.25 3.92 -28.83
CA LEU A 418 -5.69 5.07 -28.02
C LEU A 418 -7.13 5.51 -28.38
N TYR A 419 -7.48 5.48 -29.67
CA TYR A 419 -8.84 5.79 -30.16
C TYR A 419 -9.85 4.72 -29.72
N GLU A 420 -9.49 3.44 -29.82
CA GLU A 420 -10.35 2.32 -29.41
C GLU A 420 -10.56 2.29 -27.88
N TRP A 421 -9.53 2.62 -27.10
CA TRP A 421 -9.63 2.78 -25.65
C TRP A 421 -10.55 3.94 -25.25
N TRP A 422 -10.40 5.11 -25.88
CA TRP A 422 -11.23 6.28 -25.57
C TRP A 422 -12.70 6.09 -26.00
N ALA A 423 -12.94 5.48 -27.15
CA ALA A 423 -14.29 5.22 -27.68
C ALA A 423 -15.08 4.18 -26.85
N ALA A 424 -14.39 3.22 -26.23
CA ALA A 424 -15.01 2.20 -25.39
C ALA A 424 -15.43 2.72 -24.00
N HIS A 425 -14.77 3.76 -23.48
CA HIS A 425 -14.92 4.19 -22.08
C HIS A 425 -15.74 5.46 -21.87
N ASN A 426 -16.10 6.20 -22.92
CA ASN A 426 -16.80 7.48 -22.77
C ASN A 426 -18.21 7.55 -23.37
N GLY A 427 -18.78 6.42 -23.80
CA GLY A 427 -20.18 6.35 -24.22
C GLY A 427 -20.46 7.09 -25.53
N THR A 428 -21.01 6.38 -26.50
CA THR A 428 -21.51 6.97 -27.74
C THR A 428 -22.63 7.96 -27.42
N ASN A 429 -22.37 9.27 -27.57
CA ASN A 429 -23.32 10.31 -28.03
C ASN A 429 -22.77 11.75 -27.88
N ASN A 430 -21.61 12.06 -28.46
CA ASN A 430 -21.35 13.46 -28.80
C ASN A 430 -20.69 13.57 -30.18
N SER A 431 -21.47 14.08 -31.12
CA SER A 431 -21.23 14.08 -32.56
C SER A 431 -20.20 15.11 -33.05
N SER A 432 -19.44 15.74 -32.15
CA SER A 432 -18.46 16.77 -32.52
C SER A 432 -17.09 16.21 -32.91
N TRP A 433 -16.73 15.00 -32.46
CA TRP A 433 -15.41 14.39 -32.77
C TRP A 433 -15.40 13.55 -34.05
N GLN A 434 -16.56 13.02 -34.48
CA GLN A 434 -16.66 12.23 -35.71
C GLN A 434 -16.54 13.10 -36.97
N GLU A 435 -17.02 14.35 -36.92
CA GLU A 435 -16.83 15.34 -38.00
C GLU A 435 -15.36 15.79 -38.13
N LEU A 436 -14.58 15.76 -37.04
CA LEU A 436 -13.16 16.14 -37.04
C LEU A 436 -12.28 15.09 -37.74
N TYR A 437 -12.62 13.81 -37.58
CA TYR A 437 -11.92 12.69 -38.23
C TYR A 437 -12.20 12.64 -39.74
N GLU A 438 -13.44 12.91 -40.17
CA GLU A 438 -13.80 12.93 -41.60
C GLU A 438 -13.23 14.14 -42.36
N TRP A 439 -12.93 15.25 -41.69
CA TRP A 439 -12.28 16.42 -42.31
C TRP A 439 -10.78 16.22 -42.53
N TRP A 440 -10.12 15.39 -41.72
CA TRP A 440 -8.67 15.14 -41.81
C TRP A 440 -8.31 13.97 -42.74
N ALA A 441 -9.28 13.12 -43.10
CA ALA A 441 -9.10 11.99 -44.01
C ALA A 441 -9.42 12.31 -45.49
N ALA A 442 -9.56 13.59 -45.86
CA ALA A 442 -9.80 14.07 -47.23
C ALA A 442 -8.59 14.83 -47.82
#